data_AF-A0A9X8E262-F1
#
_entry.id   AF-A0A9X8E262-F1
#
_cell.length_a   1.000
_cell.length_b   1.000
_cell.length_c   1.000
_cell.angle_alpha   90.00
_cell.angle_beta   90.00
_cell.angle_gamma   90.00
#
_symmetry.space_group_name_H-M   'P 1'
#
loop_
_entity.id
_entity.type
_entity.pdbx_description
1 polymer ?
#
loop_
_entity_poly.entity_id
_entity_poly.type
_entity_poly.pdbx_seq_one_letter_code
_entity_poly.pdbx_strand_id
1 'polypeptide(L)'
;VRHRAKQRWTRLRKQLKRWSSDKQVKELRRLWRAWTDVTTRRQKLREFLDRHQGSDVMRAWTAWGQWRHRKQFQRLDKRRADGCEPTPTDAMACGLTPEIVEMLANVSKYQEDGKKVSAEEYLAQVEHSKQARDRQEAVQAKLDRERGYDWTREYEKWSAWEDPDELAAKEHAARVKSERASMRTSCNHDHSAEQKLMDMTTRAKLTQCDTFRRLGNRFFAHGQYQRAAYHFHHALVYFEYIFSDTDAEQVEMDDLKKRILLNFALCRLKTKHVDQAILNASLAMKLDGESVKALYIRAMGYRMQDKFELAQVDLDRALALAPLDSALVHEKHVLAAKKAAYVVKSKQLGAAMFGRNQPTAQPQPTTSAMFVGDGLSLEMEFRQPSTIAASDVDSVEFWQPSTRGKHALESLLGEWKLGAVALDGQARSIHQP
;
A
#
# COMPACT_ATOMS: atom_id res chain seq x y z
N VAL A 1 -24.54 -12.96 14.52
CA VAL A 1 -23.09 -13.31 14.46
C VAL A 1 -22.49 -13.63 15.84
N ARG A 2 -22.63 -12.78 16.87
CA ARG A 2 -22.09 -13.03 18.23
C ARG A 2 -22.58 -14.33 18.90
N HIS A 3 -23.84 -14.72 18.68
CA HIS A 3 -24.40 -15.96 19.22
C HIS A 3 -23.79 -17.22 18.58
N ARG A 4 -23.59 -17.21 17.26
CA ARG A 4 -22.92 -18.30 16.52
C ARG A 4 -21.44 -18.42 16.91
N ALA A 5 -20.78 -17.31 17.22
CA ALA A 5 -19.41 -17.31 17.75
C ALA A 5 -19.32 -17.92 19.16
N LYS A 6 -20.26 -17.59 20.08
CA LYS A 6 -20.35 -18.21 21.41
C LYS A 6 -20.56 -19.73 21.33
N GLN A 7 -21.43 -20.20 20.45
CA GLN A 7 -21.67 -21.65 20.26
C GLN A 7 -20.47 -22.40 19.66
N ARG A 8 -19.72 -21.78 18.74
CA ARG A 8 -18.45 -22.36 18.24
C ARG A 8 -17.40 -22.44 19.36
N TRP A 9 -17.35 -21.43 20.23
CA TRP A 9 -16.41 -21.36 21.34
C TRP A 9 -16.68 -22.41 22.43
N THR A 10 -17.95 -22.69 22.73
CA THR A 10 -18.32 -23.73 23.71
C THR A 10 -18.04 -25.14 23.18
N ARG A 11 -18.21 -25.40 21.87
CA ARG A 11 -17.83 -26.67 21.23
C ARG A 11 -16.32 -26.90 21.26
N LEU A 12 -15.53 -25.88 20.89
CA LEU A 12 -14.06 -25.92 20.98
C LEU A 12 -13.59 -26.17 22.42
N ARG A 13 -14.21 -25.53 23.41
CA ARG A 13 -13.88 -25.72 24.83
C ARG A 13 -14.16 -27.14 25.32
N LYS A 14 -15.24 -27.78 24.84
CA LYS A 14 -15.57 -29.19 25.15
C LYS A 14 -14.59 -30.16 24.48
N GLN A 15 -14.20 -29.90 23.22
CA GLN A 15 -13.18 -30.70 22.51
C GLN A 15 -11.80 -30.60 23.18
N LEU A 16 -11.36 -29.40 23.55
CA LEU A 16 -10.10 -29.19 24.26
C LEU A 16 -10.04 -29.87 25.63
N LYS A 17 -11.17 -29.93 26.35
CA LYS A 17 -11.25 -30.68 27.62
C LYS A 17 -11.12 -32.19 27.42
N ARG A 18 -11.70 -32.76 26.35
CA ARG A 18 -11.54 -34.18 25.99
C ARG A 18 -10.10 -34.51 25.59
N TRP A 19 -9.41 -33.61 24.90
CA TRP A 19 -8.01 -33.84 24.48
C TRP A 19 -7.00 -33.66 25.62
N SER A 20 -7.38 -32.98 26.71
CA SER A 20 -6.53 -32.82 27.90
C SER A 20 -6.45 -34.09 28.78
N SER A 21 -7.38 -35.05 28.63
CA SER A 21 -7.33 -36.31 29.36
C SER A 21 -6.51 -37.38 28.66
N ASP A 22 -6.07 -37.13 27.42
CA ASP A 22 -5.40 -38.12 26.59
C ASP A 22 -4.02 -38.46 27.16
N LYS A 23 -3.80 -39.75 27.42
CA LYS A 23 -2.61 -40.27 28.12
C LYS A 23 -1.31 -39.82 27.44
N GLN A 24 -1.35 -39.76 26.10
CA GLN A 24 -0.22 -39.31 25.26
C GLN A 24 0.12 -37.83 25.43
N VAL A 25 -0.87 -36.95 25.65
CA VAL A 25 -0.64 -35.51 25.86
C VAL A 25 0.02 -35.26 27.23
N LYS A 26 -0.30 -36.08 28.24
CA LYS A 26 0.35 -36.01 29.57
C LYS A 26 1.80 -36.52 29.51
N GLU A 27 2.05 -37.56 28.73
CA GLU A 27 3.38 -38.14 28.54
C GLU A 27 4.32 -37.19 27.79
N LEU A 28 3.85 -36.60 26.67
CA LEU A 28 4.57 -35.52 25.96
C LEU A 28 4.89 -34.32 26.86
N ARG A 29 3.96 -33.92 27.75
CA ARG A 29 4.20 -32.83 28.71
C ARG A 29 5.19 -33.17 29.82
N ARG A 30 5.35 -34.45 30.18
CA ARG A 30 6.40 -34.91 31.10
C ARG A 30 7.75 -34.92 30.38
N LEU A 31 7.81 -35.52 29.19
CA LEU A 31 9.03 -35.59 28.38
C LEU A 31 9.57 -34.20 28.02
N TRP A 32 8.70 -33.26 27.63
CA TRP A 32 9.11 -31.90 27.30
C TRP A 32 9.68 -31.13 28.50
N ARG A 33 9.16 -31.37 29.71
CA ARG A 33 9.72 -30.77 30.93
C ARG A 33 11.09 -31.33 31.31
N ALA A 34 11.40 -32.56 30.91
CA ALA A 34 12.69 -33.19 31.18
C ALA A 34 13.80 -32.77 30.20
N TRP A 35 13.47 -32.19 29.04
CA TRP A 35 14.46 -31.76 28.05
C TRP A 35 14.78 -30.28 28.26
N THR A 36 16.04 -29.92 28.52
CA THR A 36 16.49 -28.53 28.75
C THR A 36 16.92 -27.84 27.45
N ASP A 37 17.57 -28.56 26.53
CA ASP A 37 18.08 -27.99 25.27
C ASP A 37 17.06 -27.96 24.11
N VAL A 38 17.12 -26.89 23.31
CA VAL A 38 16.16 -26.61 22.22
C VAL A 38 16.34 -27.55 21.02
N THR A 39 17.58 -27.94 20.73
CA THR A 39 17.94 -28.84 19.61
C THR A 39 17.52 -30.28 19.91
N THR A 40 17.80 -30.76 21.13
CA THR A 40 17.39 -32.09 21.61
C THR A 40 15.87 -32.22 21.72
N ARG A 41 15.16 -31.15 22.11
CA ARG A 41 13.69 -31.08 22.07
C ARG A 41 13.14 -31.30 20.67
N ARG A 42 13.70 -30.66 19.64
CA ARG A 42 13.21 -30.78 18.25
C ARG A 42 13.47 -32.15 17.63
N GLN A 43 14.56 -32.79 18.00
CA GLN A 43 14.92 -34.13 17.49
C GLN A 43 14.07 -35.22 18.17
N LYS A 44 13.99 -35.21 19.50
CA LYS A 44 13.17 -36.19 20.26
C LYS A 44 11.67 -36.02 20.01
N LEU A 45 11.20 -34.80 19.71
CA LEU A 45 9.83 -34.56 19.29
C LEU A 45 9.55 -35.18 17.90
N ARG A 46 10.49 -35.09 16.96
CA ARG A 46 10.36 -35.74 15.65
C ARG A 46 10.27 -37.25 15.76
N GLU A 47 11.15 -37.87 16.56
CA GLU A 47 11.13 -39.32 16.81
C GLU A 47 9.86 -39.80 17.52
N PHE A 48 9.28 -38.98 18.41
CA PHE A 48 8.00 -39.27 19.06
C PHE A 48 6.82 -39.17 18.07
N LEU A 49 6.88 -38.21 17.15
CA LEU A 49 5.85 -37.99 16.13
C LEU A 49 5.85 -39.06 15.05
N ASP A 50 7.03 -39.55 14.64
CA ASP A 50 7.18 -40.66 13.69
C ASP A 50 6.59 -41.97 14.26
N ARG A 51 6.69 -42.19 15.56
CA ARG A 51 6.13 -43.39 16.23
C ARG A 51 4.60 -43.40 16.32
N HIS A 52 3.91 -42.27 16.15
CA HIS A 52 2.48 -42.15 16.49
C HIS A 52 1.57 -41.56 15.40
N GLN A 53 1.99 -41.51 14.13
CA GLN A 53 1.19 -41.06 12.95
C GLN A 53 0.23 -39.88 13.26
N GLY A 54 0.80 -38.76 13.73
CA GLY A 54 0.04 -37.71 14.43
C GLY A 54 -0.46 -36.54 13.58
N SER A 55 -1.60 -36.69 12.90
CA SER A 55 -2.30 -35.53 12.28
C SER A 55 -3.12 -34.72 13.31
N ASP A 56 -3.77 -35.38 14.27
CA ASP A 56 -4.61 -34.72 15.27
C ASP A 56 -3.83 -34.12 16.45
N VAL A 57 -2.73 -34.75 16.85
CA VAL A 57 -1.82 -34.22 17.88
C VAL A 57 -1.15 -32.91 17.39
N MET A 58 -0.83 -32.82 16.10
CA MET A 58 -0.29 -31.61 15.46
C MET A 58 -1.31 -30.46 15.45
N ARG A 59 -2.57 -30.75 15.13
CA ARG A 59 -3.68 -29.77 15.20
C ARG A 59 -3.96 -29.32 16.63
N ALA A 60 -3.87 -30.23 17.60
CA ALA A 60 -4.02 -29.93 19.02
C ALA A 60 -2.92 -28.98 19.54
N TRP A 61 -1.67 -29.28 19.18
CA TRP A 61 -0.51 -28.57 19.69
C TRP A 61 -0.34 -27.19 19.04
N THR A 62 -0.59 -27.07 17.74
CA THR A 62 -0.62 -25.77 17.05
C THR A 62 -1.75 -24.89 17.59
N ALA A 63 -2.94 -25.44 17.83
CA ALA A 63 -4.04 -24.70 18.45
C ALA A 63 -3.74 -24.29 19.91
N TRP A 64 -3.07 -25.14 20.69
CA TRP A 64 -2.67 -24.82 22.06
C TRP A 64 -1.55 -23.75 22.11
N GLY A 65 -0.57 -23.84 21.20
CA GLY A 65 0.49 -22.84 21.04
C GLY A 65 -0.08 -21.48 20.65
N GLN A 66 -0.99 -21.45 19.67
CA GLN A 66 -1.70 -20.23 19.27
C GLN A 66 -2.58 -19.66 20.39
N TRP A 67 -3.27 -20.52 21.17
CA TRP A 67 -4.05 -20.08 22.32
C TRP A 67 -3.19 -19.48 23.44
N ARG A 68 -2.03 -20.10 23.74
CA ARG A 68 -1.09 -19.60 24.75
C ARG A 68 -0.52 -18.25 24.34
N HIS A 69 -0.07 -18.10 23.09
CA HIS A 69 0.39 -16.82 22.55
C HIS A 69 -0.71 -15.75 22.64
N ARG A 70 -1.94 -16.08 22.25
CA ARG A 70 -3.06 -15.13 22.28
C ARG A 70 -3.45 -14.70 23.69
N LYS A 71 -3.40 -15.61 24.67
CA LYS A 71 -3.63 -15.30 26.10
C LYS A 71 -2.51 -14.45 26.71
N GLN A 72 -1.28 -14.64 26.24
CA GLN A 72 -0.12 -13.86 26.67
C GLN A 72 -0.19 -12.43 26.12
N PHE A 73 -0.51 -12.27 24.83
CA PHE A 73 -0.78 -10.96 24.22
C PHE A 73 -1.96 -10.23 24.89
N GLN A 74 -3.06 -10.92 25.17
CA GLN A 74 -4.20 -10.31 25.88
C GLN A 74 -3.89 -9.87 27.31
N ARG A 75 -2.91 -10.48 27.99
CA ARG A 75 -2.46 -10.05 29.31
C ARG A 75 -1.52 -8.84 29.22
N LEU A 76 -0.67 -8.80 28.18
CA LEU A 76 0.21 -7.66 27.89
C LEU A 76 -0.59 -6.42 27.45
N ASP A 77 -1.61 -6.59 26.60
CA ASP A 77 -2.51 -5.49 26.20
C ASP A 77 -3.31 -4.94 27.38
N LYS A 78 -3.73 -5.82 28.31
CA LYS A 78 -4.45 -5.39 29.52
C LYS A 78 -3.54 -4.61 30.48
N ARG A 79 -2.27 -5.02 30.62
CA ARG A 79 -1.27 -4.30 31.43
C ARG A 79 -0.81 -2.99 30.80
N ARG A 80 -0.75 -2.91 29.47
CA ARG A 80 -0.54 -1.66 28.72
C ARG A 80 -1.71 -0.68 28.88
N ALA A 81 -2.95 -1.17 28.92
CA ALA A 81 -4.12 -0.35 29.19
C ALA A 81 -4.17 0.19 30.64
N ASP A 82 -3.53 -0.50 31.58
CA ASP A 82 -3.43 -0.13 33.00
C ASP A 82 -2.19 0.74 33.33
N GLY A 83 -1.36 1.11 32.34
CA GLY A 83 -0.28 2.10 32.48
C GLY A 83 0.99 1.64 33.21
N CYS A 84 1.18 0.34 33.47
CA CYS A 84 2.44 -0.17 34.02
C CYS A 84 3.47 -0.43 32.91
N GLU A 85 4.69 0.12 33.06
CA GLU A 85 5.81 -0.22 32.19
C GLU A 85 6.20 -1.71 32.30
N PRO A 86 6.55 -2.37 31.19
CA PRO A 86 6.91 -3.78 31.20
C PRO A 86 8.25 -3.98 31.91
N THR A 87 8.27 -4.83 32.94
CA THR A 87 9.52 -5.19 33.62
C THR A 87 10.40 -6.06 32.71
N PRO A 88 11.74 -6.06 32.86
CA PRO A 88 12.68 -6.78 31.98
C PRO A 88 12.40 -8.29 31.84
N THR A 89 11.73 -8.87 32.83
CA THR A 89 11.27 -10.27 32.86
C THR A 89 10.17 -10.58 31.83
N ASP A 90 9.37 -9.60 31.43
CA ASP A 90 8.26 -9.77 30.46
C ASP A 90 8.77 -9.84 29.01
N ALA A 91 9.92 -9.21 28.70
CA ALA A 91 10.56 -9.26 27.38
C ALA A 91 11.26 -10.61 27.11
N MET A 92 11.88 -11.20 28.14
CA MET A 92 12.54 -12.50 28.03
C MET A 92 11.57 -13.65 27.69
N ALA A 93 10.28 -13.52 28.04
CA ALA A 93 9.27 -14.53 27.73
C ALA A 93 8.84 -14.58 26.25
N CYS A 94 9.18 -13.56 25.46
CA CYS A 94 8.98 -13.52 24.01
C CYS A 94 10.21 -13.96 23.20
N GLY A 95 11.27 -14.44 23.87
CA GLY A 95 12.50 -14.89 23.22
C GLY A 95 13.36 -13.75 22.68
N LEU A 96 13.05 -12.50 23.05
CA LEU A 96 13.88 -11.34 22.74
C LEU A 96 14.83 -11.14 23.92
N THR A 97 16.12 -11.32 23.67
CA THR A 97 17.16 -10.97 24.66
C THR A 97 17.16 -9.46 24.88
N PRO A 98 17.62 -8.96 26.04
CA PRO A 98 17.66 -7.53 26.34
C PRO A 98 18.35 -6.71 25.23
N GLU A 99 19.42 -7.27 24.65
CA GLU A 99 20.16 -6.71 23.51
C GLU A 99 19.31 -6.57 22.24
N ILE A 100 18.40 -7.52 21.95
CA ILE A 100 17.55 -7.45 20.76
C ILE A 100 16.44 -6.40 20.97
N VAL A 101 15.94 -6.23 22.19
CA VAL A 101 14.98 -5.17 22.50
C VAL A 101 15.62 -3.80 22.36
N GLU A 102 16.86 -3.65 22.83
CA GLU A 102 17.65 -2.44 22.68
C GLU A 102 18.00 -2.17 21.21
N MET A 103 18.38 -3.20 20.45
CA MET A 103 18.63 -3.09 19.02
C MET A 103 17.36 -2.67 18.25
N LEU A 104 16.19 -3.22 18.58
CA LEU A 104 14.92 -2.86 17.94
C LEU A 104 14.47 -1.45 18.31
N ALA A 105 14.70 -1.01 19.56
CA ALA A 105 14.47 0.37 19.97
C ALA A 105 15.40 1.34 19.24
N ASN A 106 16.66 0.96 19.04
CA ASN A 106 17.63 1.73 18.26
C ASN A 106 17.23 1.77 16.77
N VAL A 107 16.79 0.66 16.18
CA VAL A 107 16.26 0.62 14.79
C VAL A 107 15.03 1.52 14.61
N SER A 108 14.15 1.59 15.61
CA SER A 108 13.01 2.51 15.59
C SER A 108 13.45 3.98 15.63
N LYS A 109 14.46 4.31 16.46
CA LYS A 109 15.09 5.64 16.47
C LYS A 109 15.72 5.97 15.11
N TYR A 110 16.49 5.05 14.53
CA TYR A 110 17.11 5.23 13.21
C TYR A 110 16.09 5.35 12.06
N GLN A 111 14.87 4.79 12.19
CA GLN A 111 13.79 4.98 11.22
C GLN A 111 13.12 6.36 11.31
N GLU A 112 13.12 6.97 12.49
CA GLU A 112 12.66 8.35 12.70
C GLU A 112 13.74 9.36 12.27
N ASP A 113 15.00 9.10 12.61
CA ASP A 113 16.15 9.92 12.25
C ASP A 113 16.50 9.81 10.76
N GLY A 114 16.31 8.65 10.14
CA GLY A 114 16.56 8.38 8.71
C GLY A 114 15.75 9.25 7.74
N LYS A 115 14.78 10.03 8.24
CA LYS A 115 14.07 11.04 7.46
C LYS A 115 14.72 12.42 7.50
N LYS A 116 15.77 12.63 8.31
CA LYS A 116 16.50 13.90 8.45
C LYS A 116 18.01 13.76 8.73
N VAL A 117 18.65 12.62 8.44
CA VAL A 117 20.13 12.55 8.57
C VAL A 117 20.76 13.32 7.40
N SER A 118 21.42 14.42 7.71
CA SER A 118 22.21 15.17 6.74
C SER A 118 23.42 14.34 6.28
N ALA A 119 23.95 14.59 5.07
CA ALA A 119 25.09 13.83 4.55
C ALA A 119 26.31 13.87 5.48
N GLU A 120 26.48 14.96 6.23
CA GLU A 120 27.55 15.16 7.22
C GLU A 120 27.41 14.24 8.43
N GLU A 121 26.17 14.03 8.92
CA GLU A 121 25.89 13.12 10.03
C GLU A 121 26.10 11.65 9.64
N TYR A 122 25.79 11.28 8.40
CA TYR A 122 26.08 9.95 7.88
C TYR A 122 27.60 9.69 7.80
N LEU A 123 28.37 10.68 7.33
CA LEU A 123 29.83 10.60 7.30
C LEU A 123 30.41 10.49 8.72
N ALA A 124 29.91 11.28 9.67
CA ALA A 124 30.31 11.18 11.07
C ALA A 124 29.98 9.79 11.67
N GLN A 125 28.87 9.17 11.28
CA GLN A 125 28.49 7.82 11.72
C GLN A 125 29.40 6.74 11.11
N VAL A 126 29.77 6.88 9.84
CA VAL A 126 30.75 6.02 9.17
C VAL A 126 32.13 6.17 9.82
N GLU A 127 32.57 7.40 10.10
CA GLU A 127 33.83 7.67 10.80
C GLU A 127 33.84 7.11 12.22
N HIS A 128 32.75 7.27 12.97
CA HIS A 128 32.61 6.66 14.29
C HIS A 128 32.65 5.12 14.22
N SER A 129 32.01 4.52 13.21
CA SER A 129 32.07 3.07 12.98
C SER A 129 33.48 2.59 12.62
N LYS A 130 34.23 3.40 11.85
CA LYS A 130 35.63 3.15 11.49
C LYS A 130 36.52 3.25 12.73
N GLN A 131 36.38 4.31 13.52
CA GLN A 131 37.09 4.45 14.80
C GLN A 131 36.78 3.31 15.78
N ALA A 132 35.54 2.78 15.78
CA ALA A 132 35.18 1.62 16.57
C ALA A 132 35.89 0.34 16.10
N ARG A 133 35.99 0.12 14.77
CA ARG A 133 36.79 -0.98 14.19
C ARG A 133 38.26 -0.82 14.52
N ASP A 134 38.83 0.36 14.31
CA ASP A 134 40.24 0.65 14.60
C ASP A 134 40.57 0.42 16.09
N ARG A 135 39.64 0.75 17.01
CA ARG A 135 39.76 0.46 18.45
C ARG A 135 39.71 -1.05 18.72
N GLN A 136 38.81 -1.78 18.08
CA GLN A 136 38.73 -3.25 18.20
C GLN A 136 40.01 -3.91 17.68
N GLU A 137 40.50 -3.49 16.51
CA GLU A 137 41.76 -3.95 15.93
C GLU A 137 42.96 -3.61 16.82
N ALA A 138 43.00 -2.43 17.43
CA ALA A 138 44.06 -2.06 18.37
C ALA A 138 44.02 -2.88 19.67
N VAL A 139 42.83 -3.20 20.19
CA VAL A 139 42.65 -4.12 21.33
C VAL A 139 43.09 -5.52 20.94
N GLN A 140 42.70 -5.99 19.76
CA GLN A 140 43.08 -7.30 19.23
C GLN A 140 44.60 -7.38 19.03
N ALA A 141 45.23 -6.35 18.48
CA ALA A 141 46.67 -6.26 18.29
C ALA A 141 47.47 -6.12 19.60
N LYS A 142 46.85 -5.61 20.68
CA LYS A 142 47.43 -5.66 22.04
C LYS A 142 47.32 -7.08 22.61
N LEU A 143 46.16 -7.72 22.47
CA LEU A 143 45.94 -9.12 22.84
C LEU A 143 46.89 -10.07 22.08
N ASP A 144 47.11 -9.86 20.79
CA ASP A 144 48.05 -10.64 19.99
C ASP A 144 49.51 -10.37 20.38
N ARG A 145 49.85 -9.15 20.82
CA ARG A 145 51.18 -8.83 21.40
C ARG A 145 51.39 -9.51 22.75
N GLU A 146 50.36 -9.56 23.59
CA GLU A 146 50.38 -10.21 24.90
C GLU A 146 50.37 -11.75 24.79
N ARG A 147 49.73 -12.31 23.75
CA ARG A 147 49.57 -13.77 23.58
C ARG A 147 50.83 -14.52 23.18
N GLY A 148 51.93 -13.85 22.85
CA GLY A 148 53.15 -14.50 22.38
C GLY A 148 52.95 -15.23 21.03
N TYR A 149 54.05 -15.52 20.33
CA TYR A 149 53.99 -16.19 19.04
C TYR A 149 53.60 -17.66 19.23
N ASP A 150 52.35 -17.98 18.90
CA ASP A 150 51.84 -19.35 18.86
C ASP A 150 52.18 -19.99 17.52
N TRP A 151 53.18 -20.88 17.53
CA TRP A 151 53.68 -21.60 16.35
C TRP A 151 52.63 -22.52 15.71
N THR A 152 51.50 -22.78 16.39
CA THR A 152 50.39 -23.61 15.85
C THR A 152 49.42 -22.82 14.96
N ARG A 153 49.40 -21.47 15.01
CA ARG A 153 48.59 -20.62 14.11
C ARG A 153 48.98 -20.73 12.65
N GLU A 154 50.27 -20.97 12.36
CA GLU A 154 50.72 -21.20 11.00
C GLU A 154 50.02 -22.43 10.43
N TYR A 155 49.92 -23.52 11.22
CA TYR A 155 49.24 -24.77 10.84
C TYR A 155 47.73 -24.61 10.59
N GLU A 156 47.05 -23.68 11.28
CA GLU A 156 45.64 -23.39 10.99
C GLU A 156 45.44 -22.88 9.55
N LYS A 157 46.37 -22.07 9.03
CA LYS A 157 46.35 -21.61 7.64
C LYS A 157 46.50 -22.76 6.64
N TRP A 158 47.30 -23.78 6.98
CA TRP A 158 47.44 -25.00 6.16
C TRP A 158 46.20 -25.89 6.27
N SER A 159 45.54 -25.96 7.43
CA SER A 159 44.28 -26.69 7.59
C SER A 159 43.08 -26.01 6.92
N ALA A 160 43.17 -24.70 6.71
CA ALA A 160 42.19 -23.88 6.00
C ALA A 160 42.52 -23.70 4.50
N TRP A 161 43.63 -24.28 4.01
CA TRP A 161 43.96 -24.24 2.60
C TRP A 161 43.02 -25.17 1.83
N GLU A 162 42.09 -24.58 1.09
CA GLU A 162 41.30 -25.27 0.08
C GLU A 162 41.99 -25.13 -1.28
N ASP A 163 42.03 -26.21 -2.05
CA ASP A 163 42.61 -26.21 -3.40
C ASP A 163 41.87 -25.17 -4.28
N PRO A 164 42.59 -24.24 -4.93
CA PRO A 164 41.97 -23.23 -5.80
C PRO A 164 41.05 -23.81 -6.87
N ASP A 165 41.37 -25.00 -7.41
CA ASP A 165 40.56 -25.65 -8.44
C ASP A 165 39.26 -26.21 -7.86
N GLU A 166 39.28 -26.70 -6.62
CA GLU A 166 38.08 -27.14 -5.90
C GLU A 166 37.18 -25.96 -5.51
N LEU A 167 37.77 -24.83 -5.10
CA LEU A 167 37.01 -23.61 -4.81
C LEU A 167 36.29 -23.12 -6.07
N ALA A 168 37.00 -23.04 -7.20
CA ALA A 168 36.43 -22.67 -8.48
C ALA A 168 35.32 -23.65 -8.93
N ALA A 169 35.50 -24.95 -8.71
CA ALA A 169 34.48 -25.96 -8.98
C ALA A 169 33.25 -25.80 -8.07
N LYS A 170 33.42 -25.53 -6.78
CA LYS A 170 32.33 -25.24 -5.82
C LYS A 170 31.56 -23.99 -6.22
N GLU A 171 32.25 -22.92 -6.60
CA GLU A 171 31.64 -21.67 -7.08
C GLU A 171 30.86 -21.88 -8.39
N HIS A 172 31.44 -22.60 -9.35
CA HIS A 172 30.76 -22.92 -10.60
C HIS A 172 29.53 -23.81 -10.35
N ALA A 173 29.62 -24.80 -9.47
CA ALA A 173 28.49 -25.64 -9.07
C ALA A 173 27.39 -24.83 -8.36
N ALA A 174 27.77 -23.86 -7.52
CA ALA A 174 26.82 -22.95 -6.88
C ALA A 174 26.12 -22.03 -7.89
N ARG A 175 26.84 -21.53 -8.90
CA ARG A 175 26.29 -20.71 -9.99
C ARG A 175 25.32 -21.51 -10.87
N VAL A 176 25.70 -22.71 -11.29
CA VAL A 176 24.82 -23.60 -12.05
C VAL A 176 23.57 -23.98 -11.24
N LYS A 177 23.71 -24.19 -9.93
CA LYS A 177 22.58 -24.48 -9.04
C LYS A 177 21.63 -23.29 -8.90
N SER A 178 22.15 -22.06 -8.80
CA SER A 178 21.32 -20.84 -8.74
C SER A 178 20.66 -20.53 -10.09
N GLU A 179 21.37 -20.73 -11.21
CA GLU A 179 20.84 -20.66 -12.57
C GLU A 179 19.71 -21.68 -12.78
N ARG A 180 19.92 -22.94 -12.34
CA ARG A 180 18.88 -23.98 -12.40
C ARG A 180 17.68 -23.68 -11.49
N ALA A 181 17.89 -23.04 -10.35
CA ALA A 181 16.81 -22.58 -9.47
C ALA A 181 16.02 -21.42 -10.10
N SER A 182 16.71 -20.50 -10.77
CA SER A 182 16.12 -19.40 -11.56
C SER A 182 15.39 -19.91 -12.83
N MET A 183 15.89 -20.98 -13.45
CA MET A 183 15.22 -21.64 -14.57
C MET A 183 14.04 -22.52 -14.12
N ARG A 184 14.01 -22.99 -12.86
CA ARG A 184 12.84 -23.67 -12.27
C ARG A 184 11.64 -22.74 -12.01
N THR A 185 11.80 -21.43 -12.18
CA THR A 185 10.68 -20.49 -12.28
C THR A 185 10.07 -20.40 -13.68
N SER A 186 10.57 -21.18 -14.64
CA SER A 186 9.98 -21.32 -15.98
C SER A 186 9.08 -22.55 -16.06
N CYS A 187 7.77 -22.31 -16.06
CA CYS A 187 6.72 -23.22 -16.56
C CYS A 187 6.44 -24.50 -15.76
N ASN A 188 5.84 -24.35 -14.58
CA ASN A 188 4.69 -25.19 -14.23
C ASN A 188 3.44 -24.45 -14.75
N HIS A 189 3.16 -24.55 -16.05
CA HIS A 189 1.95 -24.00 -16.65
C HIS A 189 0.78 -24.91 -16.27
N ASP A 190 0.31 -24.75 -15.03
CA ASP A 190 -0.88 -25.43 -14.55
C ASP A 190 -2.10 -24.80 -15.24
N HIS A 191 -2.45 -25.34 -16.40
CA HIS A 191 -3.64 -24.94 -17.16
C HIS A 191 -4.94 -25.39 -16.49
N SER A 192 -4.90 -26.01 -15.31
CA SER A 192 -6.12 -26.45 -14.62
C SER A 192 -7.12 -25.31 -14.38
N ALA A 193 -6.65 -24.08 -14.18
CA ALA A 193 -7.51 -22.90 -14.03
C ALA A 193 -8.20 -22.50 -15.35
N GLU A 194 -7.47 -22.53 -16.46
CA GLU A 194 -8.01 -22.25 -17.80
C GLU A 194 -8.94 -23.37 -18.26
N GLN A 195 -8.57 -24.61 -18.02
CA GLN A 195 -9.38 -25.78 -18.32
C GLN A 195 -10.68 -25.76 -17.52
N LYS A 196 -10.62 -25.43 -16.22
CA LYS A 196 -11.82 -25.21 -15.41
C LYS A 196 -12.69 -24.08 -15.96
N LEU A 197 -12.10 -23.01 -16.52
CA LEU A 197 -12.88 -21.97 -17.16
C LEU A 197 -13.56 -22.50 -18.43
N MET A 198 -12.85 -23.26 -19.26
CA MET A 198 -13.39 -23.88 -20.47
C MET A 198 -14.57 -24.82 -20.17
N ASP A 199 -14.42 -25.69 -19.17
CA ASP A 199 -15.40 -26.71 -18.79
C ASP A 199 -16.69 -26.12 -18.17
N MET A 200 -16.70 -24.85 -17.80
CA MET A 200 -17.87 -24.19 -17.22
C MET A 200 -18.88 -23.78 -18.28
N THR A 201 -20.17 -23.92 -17.96
CA THR A 201 -21.26 -23.49 -18.86
C THR A 201 -21.27 -21.98 -19.07
N THR A 202 -21.71 -21.54 -20.25
CA THR A 202 -21.82 -20.10 -20.62
C THR A 202 -22.59 -19.29 -19.58
N ARG A 203 -23.74 -19.80 -19.14
CA ARG A 203 -24.53 -19.21 -18.04
C ARG A 203 -23.71 -19.05 -16.76
N ALA A 204 -22.97 -20.08 -16.35
CA ALA A 204 -22.16 -20.01 -15.13
C ALA A 204 -21.01 -18.99 -15.28
N LYS A 205 -20.37 -18.92 -16.45
CA LYS A 205 -19.35 -17.89 -16.75
C LYS A 205 -19.92 -16.47 -16.65
N LEU A 206 -21.11 -16.22 -17.19
CA LEU A 206 -21.79 -14.92 -17.07
C LEU A 206 -22.11 -14.57 -15.61
N THR A 207 -22.54 -15.54 -14.81
CA THR A 207 -22.74 -15.30 -13.36
C THR A 207 -21.44 -14.94 -12.66
N GLN A 208 -20.30 -15.54 -13.02
CA GLN A 208 -18.99 -15.16 -12.48
C GLN A 208 -18.55 -13.76 -12.93
N CYS A 209 -18.81 -13.38 -14.18
CA CYS A 209 -18.56 -12.02 -14.63
C CYS A 209 -19.36 -11.01 -13.81
N ASP A 210 -20.62 -11.31 -13.49
CA ASP A 210 -21.44 -10.45 -12.63
C ASP A 210 -20.93 -10.39 -11.18
N THR A 211 -20.42 -11.49 -10.62
CA THR A 211 -19.81 -11.48 -9.27
C THR A 211 -18.56 -10.61 -9.24
N PHE A 212 -17.68 -10.71 -10.24
CA PHE A 212 -16.51 -9.84 -10.37
C PHE A 212 -16.89 -8.38 -10.54
N ARG A 213 -17.91 -8.08 -11.35
CA ARG A 213 -18.44 -6.72 -11.50
C ARG A 213 -18.90 -6.15 -10.16
N ARG A 214 -19.68 -6.93 -9.39
CA ARG A 214 -20.16 -6.50 -8.06
C ARG A 214 -19.02 -6.31 -7.06
N LEU A 215 -18.00 -7.19 -7.08
CA LEU A 215 -16.80 -7.04 -6.25
C LEU A 215 -16.02 -5.78 -6.61
N GLY A 216 -15.79 -5.54 -7.91
CA GLY A 216 -15.14 -4.33 -8.42
C GLY A 216 -15.88 -3.06 -7.97
N ASN A 217 -17.20 -3.06 -8.05
CA ASN A 217 -18.02 -1.93 -7.58
C ASN A 217 -17.86 -1.67 -6.07
N ARG A 218 -17.75 -2.71 -5.24
CA ARG A 218 -17.50 -2.56 -3.80
C ARG A 218 -16.12 -1.95 -3.54
N PHE A 219 -15.08 -2.43 -4.22
CA PHE A 219 -13.74 -1.85 -4.10
C PHE A 219 -13.69 -0.40 -4.59
N PHE A 220 -14.42 -0.09 -5.67
CA PHE A 220 -14.55 1.26 -6.18
C PHE A 220 -15.20 2.19 -5.14
N ALA A 221 -16.28 1.75 -4.50
CA ALA A 221 -16.94 2.51 -3.42
C ALA A 221 -16.00 2.75 -2.21
N HIS A 222 -15.09 1.82 -1.93
CA HIS A 222 -14.06 1.97 -0.88
C HIS A 222 -12.83 2.77 -1.34
N GLY A 223 -12.82 3.34 -2.55
CA GLY A 223 -11.69 4.10 -3.11
C GLY A 223 -10.48 3.26 -3.52
N GLN A 224 -10.58 1.92 -3.46
CA GLN A 224 -9.50 1.01 -3.82
C GLN A 224 -9.49 0.73 -5.33
N TYR A 225 -9.18 1.76 -6.12
CA TYR A 225 -9.32 1.73 -7.60
C TYR A 225 -8.44 0.67 -8.28
N GLN A 226 -7.23 0.42 -7.79
CA GLN A 226 -6.33 -0.59 -8.37
C GLN A 226 -6.88 -2.02 -8.20
N ARG A 227 -7.43 -2.34 -7.03
CA ARG A 227 -8.07 -3.64 -6.78
C ARG A 227 -9.38 -3.78 -7.56
N ALA A 228 -10.16 -2.71 -7.67
CA ALA A 228 -11.34 -2.69 -8.52
C ALA A 228 -10.96 -2.98 -9.98
N ALA A 229 -9.91 -2.31 -10.49
CA ALA A 229 -9.38 -2.52 -11.83
C ALA A 229 -8.95 -3.98 -12.07
N TYR A 230 -8.32 -4.63 -11.09
CA TYR A 230 -7.98 -6.06 -11.17
C TYR A 230 -9.23 -6.93 -11.40
N HIS A 231 -10.30 -6.74 -10.63
CA HIS A 231 -11.52 -7.54 -10.78
C HIS A 231 -12.24 -7.28 -12.12
N PHE A 232 -12.28 -6.03 -12.58
CA PHE A 232 -12.88 -5.74 -13.89
C PHE A 232 -12.06 -6.32 -15.03
N HIS A 233 -10.72 -6.24 -14.97
CA HIS A 233 -9.85 -6.88 -15.95
C HIS A 233 -10.04 -8.40 -15.95
N HIS A 234 -10.09 -9.03 -14.77
CA HIS A 234 -10.31 -10.47 -14.65
C HIS A 234 -11.67 -10.89 -15.22
N ALA A 235 -12.70 -10.06 -15.11
CA ALA A 235 -13.98 -10.30 -15.77
C ALA A 235 -13.91 -10.13 -17.30
N LEU A 236 -13.07 -9.22 -17.81
CA LEU A 236 -12.84 -9.08 -19.25
C LEU A 236 -12.16 -10.30 -19.85
N VAL A 237 -11.18 -10.87 -19.15
CA VAL A 237 -10.55 -12.14 -19.54
C VAL A 237 -11.59 -13.25 -19.66
N TYR A 238 -12.58 -13.32 -18.76
CA TYR A 238 -13.64 -14.34 -18.86
C TYR A 238 -14.44 -14.24 -20.17
N PHE A 239 -14.66 -13.04 -20.70
CA PHE A 239 -15.35 -12.87 -21.98
C PHE A 239 -14.56 -13.37 -23.20
N GLU A 240 -13.24 -13.55 -23.09
CA GLU A 240 -12.45 -14.18 -24.15
C GLU A 240 -12.75 -15.69 -24.25
N TYR A 241 -13.26 -16.29 -23.18
CA TYR A 241 -13.62 -17.71 -23.08
C TYR A 241 -15.14 -17.97 -23.05
N ILE A 242 -15.95 -16.93 -23.27
CA ILE A 242 -17.41 -17.04 -23.39
C ILE A 242 -17.75 -17.05 -24.87
N PHE A 243 -18.36 -18.14 -25.31
CA PHE A 243 -18.98 -18.28 -26.63
C PHE A 243 -20.49 -18.41 -26.41
N SER A 244 -21.27 -17.53 -27.04
CA SER A 244 -22.73 -17.58 -26.99
C SER A 244 -23.24 -18.47 -28.11
N ASP A 245 -24.16 -19.38 -27.79
CA ASP A 245 -24.81 -20.23 -28.80
C ASP A 245 -26.10 -19.58 -29.34
N THR A 246 -26.67 -18.63 -28.59
CA THR A 246 -27.93 -17.95 -28.93
C THR A 246 -27.78 -16.44 -28.98
N ASP A 247 -28.54 -15.79 -29.86
CA ASP A 247 -28.56 -14.32 -29.99
C ASP A 247 -29.01 -13.62 -28.70
N ALA A 248 -29.93 -14.23 -27.95
CA ALA A 248 -30.40 -13.69 -26.67
C ALA A 248 -29.27 -13.64 -25.62
N GLU A 249 -28.46 -14.70 -25.53
CA GLU A 249 -27.30 -14.73 -24.63
C GLU A 249 -26.20 -13.77 -25.07
N GLN A 250 -26.01 -13.58 -26.39
CA GLN A 250 -25.08 -12.60 -26.93
C GLN A 250 -25.44 -11.17 -26.51
N VAL A 251 -26.74 -10.81 -26.58
CA VAL A 251 -27.22 -9.52 -26.09
C VAL A 251 -26.96 -9.36 -24.59
N GLU A 252 -27.27 -10.36 -23.76
CA GLU A 252 -26.98 -10.32 -22.32
C GLU A 252 -25.47 -10.14 -22.03
N MET A 253 -24.64 -10.83 -22.80
CA MET A 253 -23.17 -10.80 -22.70
C MET A 253 -22.64 -9.40 -23.05
N ASP A 254 -23.04 -8.84 -24.19
CA ASP A 254 -22.63 -7.51 -24.64
C ASP A 254 -23.06 -6.42 -23.65
N ASP A 255 -24.26 -6.55 -23.09
CA ASP A 255 -24.80 -5.60 -22.14
C ASP A 255 -24.05 -5.64 -20.78
N LEU A 256 -23.62 -6.83 -20.34
CA LEU A 256 -22.78 -7.00 -19.16
C LEU A 256 -21.34 -6.54 -19.42
N LYS A 257 -20.79 -6.85 -20.59
CA LYS A 257 -19.45 -6.44 -21.04
C LYS A 257 -19.33 -4.92 -21.12
N LYS A 258 -20.34 -4.25 -21.68
CA LYS A 258 -20.45 -2.78 -21.70
C LYS A 258 -20.34 -2.19 -20.30
N ARG A 259 -21.13 -2.70 -19.33
CA ARG A 259 -21.12 -2.21 -17.94
C ARG A 259 -19.74 -2.36 -17.29
N ILE A 260 -19.05 -3.48 -17.54
CA ILE A 260 -17.71 -3.75 -17.00
C ILE A 260 -16.66 -2.84 -17.65
N LEU A 261 -16.68 -2.67 -18.97
CA LEU A 261 -15.76 -1.79 -19.70
C LEU A 261 -15.85 -0.34 -19.21
N LEU A 262 -17.08 0.18 -19.01
CA LEU A 262 -17.30 1.53 -18.49
C LEU A 262 -16.74 1.69 -17.06
N ASN A 263 -17.02 0.74 -16.17
CA ASN A 263 -16.51 0.78 -14.79
C ASN A 263 -14.98 0.66 -14.76
N PHE A 264 -14.41 -0.17 -15.62
CA PHE A 264 -12.97 -0.33 -15.75
C PHE A 264 -12.30 0.94 -16.27
N ALA A 265 -12.86 1.55 -17.31
CA ALA A 265 -12.37 2.81 -17.87
C ALA A 265 -12.37 3.92 -16.80
N LEU A 266 -13.43 4.01 -15.99
CA LEU A 266 -13.48 4.95 -14.87
C LEU A 266 -12.40 4.67 -13.80
N CYS A 267 -12.14 3.41 -13.46
CA CYS A 267 -11.04 3.03 -12.57
C CYS A 267 -9.68 3.44 -13.14
N ARG A 268 -9.49 3.28 -14.46
CA ARG A 268 -8.25 3.65 -15.16
C ARG A 268 -8.03 5.16 -15.18
N LEU A 269 -9.10 5.96 -15.33
CA LEU A 269 -9.02 7.42 -15.16
C LEU A 269 -8.58 7.78 -13.73
N LYS A 270 -9.17 7.17 -12.71
CA LYS A 270 -8.82 7.44 -11.30
C LYS A 270 -7.39 7.04 -10.95
N THR A 271 -6.84 6.05 -11.65
CA THR A 271 -5.45 5.57 -11.47
C THR A 271 -4.45 6.23 -12.41
N LYS A 272 -4.86 7.27 -13.17
CA LYS A 272 -4.03 8.02 -14.13
C LYS A 272 -3.51 7.19 -15.33
N HIS A 273 -4.09 6.02 -15.59
CA HIS A 273 -3.83 5.23 -16.79
C HIS A 273 -4.77 5.65 -17.92
N VAL A 274 -4.51 6.83 -18.49
CA VAL A 274 -5.46 7.51 -19.39
C VAL A 274 -5.63 6.78 -20.73
N ASP A 275 -4.55 6.26 -21.33
CA ASP A 275 -4.62 5.53 -22.60
C ASP A 275 -5.54 4.30 -22.52
N GLN A 276 -5.40 3.53 -21.43
CA GLN A 276 -6.24 2.37 -21.17
C GLN A 276 -7.69 2.78 -20.95
N ALA A 277 -7.95 3.92 -20.30
CA ALA A 277 -9.32 4.42 -20.13
C ALA A 277 -9.99 4.75 -21.46
N ILE A 278 -9.28 5.44 -22.36
CA ILE A 278 -9.78 5.80 -23.70
C ILE A 278 -10.03 4.54 -24.53
N LEU A 279 -9.13 3.56 -24.48
CA LEU A 279 -9.30 2.28 -25.17
C LEU A 279 -10.57 1.56 -24.70
N ASN A 280 -10.74 1.40 -23.39
CA ASN A 280 -11.90 0.70 -22.83
C ASN A 280 -13.22 1.44 -23.09
N ALA A 281 -13.22 2.77 -23.02
CA ALA A 281 -14.39 3.57 -23.38
C ALA A 281 -14.74 3.42 -24.88
N SER A 282 -13.73 3.38 -25.75
CA SER A 282 -13.93 3.16 -27.18
C SER A 282 -14.46 1.76 -27.49
N LEU A 283 -14.00 0.74 -26.75
CA LEU A 283 -14.56 -0.62 -26.84
C LEU A 283 -16.02 -0.66 -26.38
N ALA A 284 -16.37 0.05 -25.31
CA ALA A 284 -17.77 0.16 -24.87
C ALA A 284 -18.65 0.84 -25.92
N MET A 285 -18.13 1.86 -26.62
CA MET A 285 -18.85 2.53 -27.72
C MET A 285 -19.06 1.65 -28.95
N LYS A 286 -18.18 0.66 -29.20
CA LYS A 286 -18.40 -0.32 -30.28
C LYS A 286 -19.60 -1.22 -30.01
N LEU A 287 -19.90 -1.48 -28.73
CA LEU A 287 -21.07 -2.24 -28.30
C LEU A 287 -22.33 -1.36 -28.29
N ASP A 288 -22.18 -0.09 -27.88
CA ASP A 288 -23.28 0.86 -27.74
C ASP A 288 -22.82 2.26 -28.16
N GLY A 289 -23.11 2.61 -29.42
CA GLY A 289 -22.65 3.86 -30.05
C GLY A 289 -23.26 5.13 -29.46
N GLU A 290 -24.34 5.01 -28.68
CA GLU A 290 -25.07 6.13 -28.06
C GLU A 290 -24.91 6.18 -26.54
N SER A 291 -23.91 5.47 -26.01
CA SER A 291 -23.65 5.48 -24.57
C SER A 291 -23.06 6.81 -24.10
N VAL A 292 -23.90 7.64 -23.46
CA VAL A 292 -23.53 8.93 -22.85
C VAL A 292 -22.35 8.76 -21.87
N LYS A 293 -22.36 7.70 -21.06
CA LYS A 293 -21.28 7.40 -20.10
C LYS A 293 -19.96 7.09 -20.79
N ALA A 294 -19.99 6.40 -21.93
CA ALA A 294 -18.78 6.07 -22.68
C ALA A 294 -18.15 7.35 -23.27
N LEU A 295 -18.97 8.20 -23.89
CA LEU A 295 -18.56 9.51 -24.42
C LEU A 295 -17.96 10.39 -23.33
N TYR A 296 -18.63 10.47 -22.17
CA TYR A 296 -18.14 11.24 -21.03
C TYR A 296 -16.76 10.77 -20.53
N ILE A 297 -16.60 9.47 -20.30
CA ILE A 297 -15.32 8.90 -19.83
C ILE A 297 -14.21 9.10 -20.87
N ARG A 298 -14.52 8.95 -22.15
CA ARG A 298 -13.55 9.18 -23.24
C ARG A 298 -13.14 10.65 -23.33
N ALA A 299 -14.09 11.57 -23.22
CA ALA A 299 -13.82 13.01 -23.17
C ALA A 299 -12.96 13.40 -21.97
N MET A 300 -13.22 12.85 -20.78
CA MET A 300 -12.35 13.04 -19.61
C MET A 300 -10.92 12.55 -19.89
N GLY A 301 -10.78 11.41 -20.57
CA GLY A 301 -9.49 10.88 -20.98
C GLY A 301 -8.77 11.81 -21.95
N TYR A 302 -9.43 12.28 -23.01
CA TYR A 302 -8.85 13.23 -23.96
C TYR A 302 -8.48 14.56 -23.31
N ARG A 303 -9.29 15.05 -22.37
CA ARG A 303 -8.97 16.24 -21.55
C ARG A 303 -7.73 16.05 -20.67
N MET A 304 -7.42 14.82 -20.25
CA MET A 304 -6.19 14.51 -19.51
C MET A 304 -4.96 14.35 -20.42
N GLN A 305 -5.15 14.05 -21.72
CA GLN A 305 -4.09 13.99 -22.73
C GLN A 305 -3.89 15.32 -23.50
N ASP A 306 -4.53 16.40 -23.05
CA ASP A 306 -4.54 17.70 -23.73
C ASP A 306 -5.06 17.67 -25.18
N LYS A 307 -5.83 16.63 -25.54
CA LYS A 307 -6.50 16.49 -26.85
C LYS A 307 -7.87 17.17 -26.82
N PHE A 308 -7.87 18.49 -26.69
CA PHE A 308 -9.09 19.26 -26.40
C PHE A 308 -10.15 19.20 -27.50
N GLU A 309 -9.76 19.20 -28.78
CA GLU A 309 -10.73 19.16 -29.90
C GLU A 309 -11.53 17.85 -29.90
N LEU A 310 -10.85 16.71 -29.67
CA LEU A 310 -11.51 15.40 -29.58
C LEU A 310 -12.43 15.32 -28.36
N ALA A 311 -12.01 15.90 -27.23
CA ALA A 311 -12.86 15.97 -26.03
C ALA A 311 -14.12 16.84 -26.26
N GLN A 312 -14.02 17.93 -27.03
CA GLN A 312 -15.17 18.78 -27.38
C GLN A 312 -16.20 18.01 -28.20
N VAL A 313 -15.76 17.32 -29.26
CA VAL A 313 -16.64 16.50 -30.11
C VAL A 313 -17.41 15.46 -29.30
N ASP A 314 -16.72 14.76 -28.38
CA ASP A 314 -17.36 13.74 -27.53
C ASP A 314 -18.37 14.34 -26.54
N LEU A 315 -18.06 15.50 -25.94
CA LEU A 315 -18.97 16.19 -25.02
C LEU A 315 -20.17 16.78 -25.73
N ASP A 316 -19.99 17.35 -26.93
CA ASP A 316 -21.10 17.91 -27.71
C ASP A 316 -22.06 16.80 -28.15
N ARG A 317 -21.53 15.64 -28.55
CA ARG A 317 -22.36 14.45 -28.82
C ARG A 317 -23.06 13.94 -27.56
N ALA A 318 -22.38 13.92 -26.42
CA ALA A 318 -22.98 13.50 -25.15
C ALA A 318 -24.11 14.45 -24.71
N LEU A 319 -23.95 15.77 -24.89
CA LEU A 319 -24.95 16.78 -24.58
C LEU A 319 -26.13 16.75 -25.55
N ALA A 320 -25.92 16.38 -26.82
CA ALA A 320 -27.01 16.16 -27.76
C ALA A 320 -27.93 15.00 -27.32
N LEU A 321 -27.35 13.95 -26.72
CA LEU A 321 -28.09 12.79 -26.19
C LEU A 321 -28.72 13.08 -24.82
N ALA A 322 -28.02 13.81 -23.95
CA ALA A 322 -28.46 14.11 -22.58
C ALA A 322 -28.21 15.59 -22.22
N PRO A 323 -29.06 16.51 -22.70
CA PRO A 323 -28.84 17.95 -22.52
C PRO A 323 -28.99 18.43 -21.07
N LEU A 324 -29.70 17.67 -20.22
CA LEU A 324 -29.97 18.03 -18.83
C LEU A 324 -28.91 17.51 -17.84
N ASP A 325 -27.89 16.78 -18.31
CA ASP A 325 -26.89 16.22 -17.41
C ASP A 325 -25.89 17.28 -16.94
N SER A 326 -26.05 17.69 -15.67
CA SER A 326 -25.18 18.64 -14.98
C SER A 326 -23.69 18.25 -15.03
N ALA A 327 -23.36 16.96 -15.04
CA ALA A 327 -21.97 16.51 -15.09
C ALA A 327 -21.30 16.79 -16.45
N LEU A 328 -22.05 16.65 -17.55
CA LEU A 328 -21.58 16.96 -18.90
C LEU A 328 -21.34 18.46 -19.07
N VAL A 329 -22.29 19.28 -18.60
CA VAL A 329 -22.18 20.74 -18.62
C VAL A 329 -20.97 21.19 -17.81
N HIS A 330 -20.78 20.64 -16.61
CA HIS A 330 -19.61 20.92 -15.78
C HIS A 330 -18.29 20.56 -16.47
N GLU A 331 -18.17 19.35 -17.04
CA GLU A 331 -16.96 18.96 -17.76
C GLU A 331 -16.71 19.83 -19.01
N LYS A 332 -17.76 20.29 -19.70
CA LYS A 332 -17.61 21.25 -20.81
C LYS A 332 -17.03 22.59 -20.35
N HIS A 333 -17.46 23.11 -19.20
CA HIS A 333 -16.86 24.31 -18.61
C HIS A 333 -15.40 24.07 -18.19
N VAL A 334 -15.10 22.93 -17.55
CA VAL A 334 -13.73 22.56 -17.17
C VAL A 334 -12.83 22.44 -18.40
N LEU A 335 -13.34 21.87 -19.49
CA LEU A 335 -12.62 21.75 -20.76
C LEU A 335 -12.34 23.12 -21.37
N ALA A 336 -13.32 24.04 -21.38
CA ALA A 336 -13.15 25.40 -21.87
C ALA A 336 -12.09 26.18 -21.06
N ALA A 337 -12.13 26.07 -19.72
CA ALA A 337 -11.13 26.68 -18.84
C ALA A 337 -9.72 26.12 -19.10
N LYS A 338 -9.59 24.79 -19.26
CA LYS A 338 -8.31 24.17 -19.62
C LYS A 338 -7.80 24.61 -21.00
N LYS A 339 -8.66 24.69 -22.00
CA LYS A 339 -8.32 25.16 -23.35
C LYS A 339 -7.79 26.61 -23.30
N ALA A 340 -8.47 27.49 -22.55
CA ALA A 340 -8.03 28.87 -22.36
C ALA A 340 -6.68 28.95 -21.63
N ALA A 341 -6.50 28.19 -20.56
CA ALA A 341 -5.24 28.14 -19.81
C ALA A 341 -4.07 27.62 -20.68
N TYR A 342 -4.33 26.62 -21.53
CA TYR A 342 -3.34 26.12 -22.48
C TYR A 342 -2.91 27.18 -23.49
N VAL A 343 -3.86 27.95 -24.03
CA VAL A 343 -3.56 29.07 -24.96
C VAL A 343 -2.72 30.15 -24.29
N VAL A 344 -3.06 30.55 -23.06
CA VAL A 344 -2.27 31.54 -22.30
C VAL A 344 -0.85 31.03 -22.04
N LYS A 345 -0.72 29.78 -21.58
CA LYS A 345 0.59 29.16 -21.32
C LYS A 345 1.44 29.03 -22.59
N SER A 346 0.82 28.67 -23.70
CA SER A 346 1.48 28.57 -25.00
C SER A 346 1.98 29.95 -25.48
N LYS A 347 1.17 31.01 -25.34
CA LYS A 347 1.60 32.39 -25.64
C LYS A 347 2.77 32.85 -24.77
N GLN A 348 2.72 32.57 -23.46
CA GLN A 348 3.81 32.90 -22.53
C GLN A 348 5.10 32.15 -22.89
N LEU A 349 5.01 30.86 -23.23
CA LEU A 349 6.16 30.07 -23.68
C LEU A 349 6.73 30.60 -25.00
N GLY A 350 5.86 30.95 -25.96
CA GLY A 350 6.28 31.57 -27.21
C GLY A 350 7.01 32.90 -27.00
N ALA A 351 6.49 33.76 -26.12
CA ALA A 351 7.14 35.02 -25.75
C ALA A 351 8.50 34.79 -25.08
N ALA A 352 8.63 33.80 -24.20
CA ALA A 352 9.90 33.47 -23.55
C ALA A 352 10.95 32.91 -24.54
N MET A 353 10.51 32.09 -25.52
CA MET A 353 11.39 31.44 -26.48
C MET A 353 11.83 32.37 -27.62
N PHE A 354 10.96 33.29 -28.08
CA PHE A 354 11.22 34.15 -29.24
C PHE A 354 11.40 35.64 -28.88
N GLY A 355 11.03 36.07 -27.67
CA GLY A 355 11.18 37.46 -27.22
C GLY A 355 12.61 37.86 -26.83
N ARG A 356 13.55 36.91 -26.75
CA ARG A 356 14.94 37.15 -26.32
C ARG A 356 15.88 37.63 -27.43
N ASN A 357 15.39 37.74 -28.68
CA ASN A 357 16.18 38.07 -29.87
C ASN A 357 15.87 39.44 -30.50
N GLN A 358 15.12 40.33 -29.83
CA GLN A 358 15.21 41.74 -30.21
C GLN A 358 16.55 42.27 -29.66
N PRO A 359 17.50 42.69 -30.51
CA PRO A 359 18.66 43.41 -30.01
C PRO A 359 18.10 44.61 -29.26
N THR A 360 18.45 44.68 -27.97
CA THR A 360 18.18 45.81 -27.11
C THR A 360 18.70 47.05 -27.80
N ALA A 361 17.85 47.76 -28.54
CA ALA A 361 18.01 49.17 -28.75
C ALA A 361 18.00 49.77 -27.34
N GLN A 362 19.19 50.19 -26.88
CA GLN A 362 19.34 50.80 -25.57
C GLN A 362 18.32 51.95 -25.44
N PRO A 363 17.51 51.98 -24.37
CA PRO A 363 16.70 53.16 -24.12
C PRO A 363 17.65 54.31 -23.76
N GLN A 364 17.80 55.25 -24.70
CA GLN A 364 18.44 56.54 -24.45
C GLN A 364 17.60 57.29 -23.39
N PRO A 365 18.21 57.87 -22.35
CA PRO A 365 17.49 58.70 -21.40
C PRO A 365 17.25 60.07 -22.04
N THR A 366 16.18 60.20 -22.83
CA THR A 366 15.67 61.53 -23.19
C THR A 366 14.67 61.95 -22.13
N THR A 367 15.13 62.90 -21.33
CA THR A 367 14.33 63.77 -20.47
C THR A 367 13.15 64.38 -21.25
N SER A 368 12.07 64.62 -20.52
CA SER A 368 10.93 65.50 -20.88
C SER A 368 9.82 64.83 -21.71
N ALA A 369 8.69 64.55 -21.08
CA ALA A 369 7.57 65.49 -21.02
C ALA A 369 6.34 64.84 -20.38
N MET A 370 5.64 65.66 -19.60
CA MET A 370 4.34 65.41 -19.02
C MET A 370 3.31 65.01 -20.10
N PHE A 371 2.56 63.94 -19.88
CA PHE A 371 1.20 63.82 -20.42
C PHE A 371 0.32 63.06 -19.42
N VAL A 372 -0.68 63.77 -18.93
CA VAL A 372 -1.83 63.31 -18.14
C VAL A 372 -2.65 62.40 -19.06
N GLY A 373 -2.84 61.13 -18.74
CA GLY A 373 -3.93 60.68 -17.90
C GLY A 373 -5.17 60.37 -18.74
N ASP A 374 -5.34 59.11 -19.13
CA ASP A 374 -6.63 58.41 -19.05
C ASP A 374 -6.39 56.90 -19.17
N GLY A 375 -6.83 56.20 -18.12
CA GLY A 375 -6.49 54.82 -17.85
C GLY A 375 -7.39 53.82 -18.58
N LEU A 376 -6.82 52.65 -18.83
CA LEU A 376 -7.38 51.32 -18.51
C LEU A 376 -6.32 50.25 -18.90
N SER A 377 -5.18 50.28 -18.23
CA SER A 377 -4.27 49.12 -18.14
C SER A 377 -4.34 48.63 -16.71
N LEU A 378 -5.02 47.50 -16.51
CA LEU A 378 -5.06 46.78 -15.25
C LEU A 378 -3.74 46.01 -15.11
N GLU A 379 -2.67 46.69 -14.75
CA GLU A 379 -1.46 46.04 -14.26
C GLU A 379 -1.73 45.52 -12.85
N MET A 380 -1.78 44.20 -12.70
CA MET A 380 -1.74 43.57 -11.39
C MET A 380 -0.35 43.77 -10.81
N GLU A 381 -0.23 44.77 -9.92
CA GLU A 381 0.93 44.96 -9.08
C GLU A 381 1.22 43.67 -8.29
N PHE A 382 2.36 43.06 -8.62
CA PHE A 382 2.91 41.94 -7.89
C PHE A 382 3.41 42.44 -6.53
N ARG A 383 2.52 42.47 -5.55
CA ARG A 383 2.87 42.73 -4.15
C ARG A 383 3.82 41.64 -3.67
N GLN A 384 5.07 42.00 -3.42
CA GLN A 384 5.98 41.11 -2.70
C GLN A 384 5.38 40.79 -1.32
N PRO A 385 5.46 39.54 -0.84
CA PRO A 385 4.93 39.20 0.46
C PRO A 385 5.79 39.87 1.53
N SER A 386 5.30 40.99 2.04
CA SER A 386 5.70 41.53 3.33
C SER A 386 5.52 40.44 4.37
N THR A 387 6.60 40.14 5.09
CA THR A 387 6.65 39.34 6.31
C THR A 387 5.39 39.56 7.16
N ILE A 388 4.47 38.59 7.12
CA ILE A 388 3.38 38.48 8.07
C ILE A 388 3.95 37.81 9.31
N ALA A 389 3.76 38.45 10.46
CA ALA A 389 4.10 37.91 11.76
C ALA A 389 3.51 36.50 11.93
N ALA A 390 4.34 35.59 12.41
CA ALA A 390 4.03 34.19 12.62
C ALA A 390 3.03 33.99 13.78
N SER A 391 1.73 34.17 13.53
CA SER A 391 0.71 33.83 14.53
C SER A 391 -0.61 33.22 14.06
N ASP A 392 -0.94 33.09 12.77
CA ASP A 392 -2.29 32.58 12.39
C ASP A 392 -2.31 31.67 11.14
N VAL A 393 -1.39 30.71 11.06
CA VAL A 393 -1.51 29.56 10.14
C VAL A 393 -1.54 28.27 10.92
N ASP A 394 -2.70 27.98 11.50
CA ASP A 394 -2.99 26.69 12.08
C ASP A 394 -3.55 25.72 11.03
N SER A 395 -2.67 24.80 10.62
CA SER A 395 -2.93 23.35 10.65
C SER A 395 -3.82 22.72 9.56
N VAL A 396 -3.25 22.50 8.36
CA VAL A 396 -3.70 21.44 7.43
C VAL A 396 -2.57 20.47 6.98
N GLU A 397 -1.31 20.68 7.37
CA GLU A 397 -0.20 19.79 6.96
C GLU A 397 0.49 19.01 8.09
N PHE A 398 -0.08 19.01 9.29
CA PHE A 398 0.42 18.17 10.39
C PHE A 398 -0.73 17.30 10.95
N TRP A 399 -0.83 16.05 10.50
CA TRP A 399 -1.48 15.04 11.32
C TRP A 399 -0.50 14.64 12.43
N GLN A 400 -0.56 15.36 13.55
CA GLN A 400 0.11 14.93 14.78
C GLN A 400 -0.84 13.99 15.53
N PRO A 401 -0.40 12.78 15.94
CA PRO A 401 -1.13 12.01 16.94
C PRO A 401 -1.26 12.87 18.20
N SER A 402 -2.47 13.09 18.71
CA SER A 402 -2.66 13.89 19.91
C SER A 402 -1.90 13.25 21.07
N THR A 403 -0.87 13.92 21.59
CA THR A 403 -0.20 13.54 22.86
C THR A 403 -1.03 13.94 24.09
N ARG A 404 -2.22 14.51 23.86
CA ARG A 404 -3.22 14.73 24.90
C ARG A 404 -3.68 13.37 25.43
N GLY A 405 -3.23 13.03 26.63
CA GLY A 405 -3.68 11.84 27.35
C GLY A 405 -5.20 11.77 27.47
N LYS A 406 -5.71 10.59 27.78
CA LYS A 406 -7.14 10.23 27.83
C LYS A 406 -8.06 11.31 28.42
N HIS A 407 -7.63 11.99 29.48
CA HIS A 407 -8.39 13.04 30.15
C HIS A 407 -8.71 14.26 29.26
N ALA A 408 -7.78 14.69 28.42
CA ALA A 408 -8.01 15.84 27.55
C ALA A 408 -8.92 15.50 26.36
N LEU A 409 -8.92 14.23 25.90
CA LEU A 409 -9.89 13.74 24.92
C LEU A 409 -11.30 13.61 25.52
N GLU A 410 -11.41 13.17 26.78
CA GLU A 410 -12.69 13.10 27.49
C GLU A 410 -13.28 14.50 27.75
N SER A 411 -12.44 15.50 28.06
CA SER A 411 -12.87 16.90 28.20
C SER A 411 -13.39 17.48 26.89
N LEU A 412 -12.65 17.29 25.77
CA LEU A 412 -13.09 17.75 24.45
C LEU A 412 -14.38 17.07 24.00
N LEU A 413 -14.54 15.77 24.26
CA LEU A 413 -15.78 15.04 23.99
C LEU A 413 -16.95 15.51 24.87
N GLY A 414 -16.66 15.98 26.10
CA GLY A 414 -17.63 16.62 26.98
C GLY A 414 -18.09 17.97 26.43
N GLU A 415 -17.15 18.82 26.02
CA GLU A 415 -17.41 20.13 25.41
C GLU A 415 -18.19 19.98 24.08
N TRP A 416 -17.85 18.99 23.27
CA TRP A 416 -18.56 18.71 22.01
C TRP A 416 -20.01 18.25 22.24
N LYS A 417 -20.24 17.44 23.27
CA LYS A 417 -21.60 17.02 23.66
C LYS A 417 -22.42 18.18 24.22
N LEU A 418 -21.81 19.11 24.95
CA LEU A 418 -22.48 20.32 25.45
C LEU A 418 -22.78 21.32 24.32
N GLY A 419 -21.86 21.47 23.35
CA GLY A 419 -22.07 22.29 22.15
C GLY A 419 -23.15 21.76 21.21
N ALA A 420 -23.28 20.44 21.08
CA ALA A 420 -24.36 19.81 20.31
C ALA A 420 -25.75 20.06 20.92
N VAL A 421 -25.85 20.10 22.25
CA VAL A 421 -27.12 20.40 22.96
C VAL A 421 -27.55 21.87 22.78
N ALA A 422 -26.60 22.80 22.62
CA ALA A 422 -26.90 24.21 22.36
C ALA A 422 -27.46 24.45 20.95
N LEU A 423 -27.00 23.71 19.94
CA LEU A 423 -27.46 23.82 18.56
C LEU A 423 -28.83 23.16 18.32
N ASP A 424 -29.13 22.05 19.00
CA ASP A 424 -30.44 21.40 18.94
C ASP A 424 -31.56 22.24 19.61
N GLY A 425 -31.21 23.15 20.53
CA GLY A 425 -32.14 24.08 21.16
C GLY A 425 -32.58 25.24 20.25
N GLN A 426 -31.68 25.74 19.38
CA GLN A 426 -32.01 26.81 18.44
C GLN A 426 -32.79 26.32 17.22
N ALA A 427 -32.56 25.08 16.77
CA ALA A 427 -33.25 24.49 15.61
C ALA A 427 -34.73 24.13 15.85
N ARG A 428 -35.21 24.12 17.10
CA ARG A 428 -36.61 23.80 17.45
C ARG A 428 -37.56 25.00 17.54
N SER A 429 -37.09 26.23 17.30
CA SER A 429 -37.92 27.45 17.40
C SER A 429 -38.42 28.02 16.06
N ILE A 430 -38.05 27.44 14.92
CA ILE A 430 -38.32 28.04 13.58
C ILE A 430 -39.37 27.25 12.76
N HIS A 431 -39.97 26.18 13.29
CA HIS A 431 -41.07 25.50 12.59
C HIS A 431 -42.24 25.17 13.51
N GLN A 432 -43.26 26.04 13.49
CA GLN A 432 -44.69 25.72 13.46
C GLN A 432 -45.55 27.00 13.44
N PRO A 433 -46.74 26.95 12.81
CA PRO A 433 -47.00 26.68 11.39
C PRO A 433 -46.84 27.92 10.49
#